data_AF-R1ASY0-F1
#
_entry.id   AF-R1ASY0-F1
#
_cell.length_a   1.000
_cell.length_b   1.000
_cell.length_c   1.000
_cell.angle_alpha   90.00
_cell.angle_beta   90.00
_cell.angle_gamma   90.00
#
_symmetry.space_group_name_H-M   'P 1'
#
loop_
_entity.id
_entity.type
_entity.pdbx_description
1 polymer ?
#
loop_
_entity_poly.entity_id
_entity_poly.type
_entity_poly.pdbx_seq_one_letter_code
_entity_poly.pdbx_strand_id
1 'polypeptide(L)'
;MLFLKIVASLMIISSCTLIGYFLGMTYSKRVENLILLQNCIRILETEIVYSATPLPEAFNNVYLKGNKKVSYVFNDIKKYLIQNKDATVFDVFVSVSKTLSDELHLKKEDIEIILSLGRVIGNSDRLDQQKHFKMIHTQLENQCKEAEESKKKNEKLYKNLGVMSGLAITIILF
;
A
#
# COMPACT_ATOMS: atom_id res chain seq x y z
N MET A 1 17.03 -14.34 43.14
CA MET A 1 15.79 -13.57 42.91
C MET A 1 15.99 -12.30 42.10
N LEU A 2 16.92 -11.39 42.48
CA LEU A 2 17.15 -10.12 41.78
C LEU A 2 17.53 -10.28 40.29
N PHE A 3 18.45 -11.19 39.99
CA PHE A 3 18.91 -11.45 38.62
C PHE A 3 17.76 -11.84 37.67
N LEU A 4 16.86 -12.71 38.14
CA LEU A 4 15.73 -13.18 37.33
C LEU A 4 14.73 -12.06 37.03
N LYS A 5 14.50 -11.15 38.00
CA LYS A 5 13.68 -9.94 37.78
C LYS A 5 14.30 -9.05 36.70
N ILE A 6 15.60 -8.80 36.76
CA ILE A 6 16.30 -7.94 35.78
C ILE A 6 16.19 -8.51 34.37
N VAL A 7 16.43 -9.81 34.20
CA VAL A 7 16.33 -10.47 32.88
C VAL A 7 14.90 -10.40 32.34
N ALA A 8 13.90 -10.69 33.18
CA ALA A 8 12.49 -10.62 32.77
C ALA A 8 12.08 -9.20 32.37
N SER A 9 12.47 -8.17 33.14
CA SER A 9 12.22 -6.76 32.81
C SER A 9 12.82 -6.37 31.46
N LEU A 10 14.07 -6.78 31.19
CA LEU A 10 14.74 -6.54 29.91
C LEU A 10 14.00 -7.19 28.74
N MET A 11 13.52 -8.43 28.91
CA MET A 11 12.74 -9.12 27.88
C MET A 11 11.41 -8.43 27.60
N ILE A 12 10.70 -7.96 28.63
CA ILE A 12 9.43 -7.24 28.49
C ILE A 12 9.65 -5.93 27.73
N ILE A 13 10.60 -5.11 28.19
CA ILE A 13 10.86 -3.80 27.59
C ILE A 13 11.31 -3.94 26.13
N SER A 14 12.22 -4.88 25.85
CA SER A 14 12.67 -5.11 24.47
C SER A 14 11.53 -5.57 23.56
N SER A 15 10.68 -6.49 24.01
CA SER A 15 9.53 -6.97 23.25
C SER A 15 8.53 -5.85 22.93
N CYS A 16 8.15 -5.05 23.93
CA CYS A 16 7.24 -3.91 23.73
C CYS A 16 7.85 -2.85 22.81
N THR A 17 9.15 -2.59 22.94
CA THR A 17 9.88 -1.65 22.06
C THR A 17 9.90 -2.12 20.62
N LEU A 18 10.16 -3.41 20.38
CA LEU A 18 10.14 -4.01 19.04
C LEU A 18 8.75 -3.91 18.41
N ILE A 19 7.69 -4.18 19.17
CA ILE A 19 6.30 -4.02 18.70
C ILE A 19 6.03 -2.55 18.32
N GLY A 20 6.39 -1.60 19.17
CA GLY A 20 6.23 -0.17 18.88
C GLY A 20 7.00 0.28 17.64
N TYR A 21 8.22 -0.25 17.45
CA TYR A 21 9.00 0.00 16.25
C TYR A 21 8.35 -0.56 14.99
N PHE A 22 7.87 -1.80 15.03
CA PHE A 22 7.18 -2.45 13.91
C PHE A 22 5.93 -1.69 13.50
N LEU A 23 5.10 -1.28 14.47
CA LEU A 23 3.91 -0.45 14.23
C LEU A 23 4.26 0.94 13.68
N GLY A 24 5.36 1.55 14.11
CA GLY A 24 5.84 2.79 13.51
C GLY A 24 6.30 2.62 12.05
N MET A 25 6.89 1.46 11.73
CA MET A 25 7.43 1.18 10.40
C MET A 25 6.34 0.99 9.33
N THR A 26 5.13 0.55 9.70
CA THR A 26 4.01 0.40 8.75
C THR A 26 3.62 1.72 8.09
N TYR A 27 3.68 2.84 8.82
CA TYR A 27 3.45 4.18 8.26
C TYR A 27 4.50 4.55 7.21
N SER A 28 5.76 4.20 7.43
CA SER A 28 6.83 4.38 6.45
C SER A 28 6.61 3.54 5.20
N LYS A 29 6.20 2.28 5.37
CA LYS A 29 5.90 1.37 4.25
C LYS A 29 4.75 1.89 3.40
N ARG A 30 3.66 2.37 4.01
CA ARG A 30 2.53 2.94 3.27
C ARG A 30 2.95 4.10 2.36
N VAL A 31 3.75 5.04 2.86
CA VAL A 31 4.25 6.16 2.05
C VAL A 31 5.07 5.66 0.86
N GLU A 32 6.02 4.76 1.11
CA GLU A 32 6.86 4.17 0.05
C GLU A 32 5.99 3.47 -1.00
N ASN A 33 5.05 2.64 -0.56
CA ASN A 33 4.17 1.88 -1.44
C ASN A 33 3.25 2.76 -2.28
N LEU A 34 2.70 3.85 -1.71
CA LEU A 34 1.88 4.81 -2.45
C LEU A 34 2.68 5.52 -3.56
N ILE A 35 3.92 5.94 -3.27
CA ILE A 35 4.80 6.57 -4.26
C ILE A 35 5.12 5.59 -5.41
N LEU A 36 5.48 4.35 -5.05
CA LEU A 36 5.78 3.32 -6.05
C LEU A 36 4.54 2.95 -6.88
N LEU A 37 3.37 2.91 -6.26
CA LEU A 37 2.10 2.67 -6.94
C LEU A 37 1.74 3.80 -7.89
N GLN A 38 1.88 5.06 -7.48
CA GLN A 38 1.63 6.22 -8.33
C GLN A 38 2.50 6.16 -9.59
N ASN A 39 3.77 5.74 -9.47
CA ASN A 39 4.63 5.50 -10.62
C ASN A 39 4.14 4.36 -11.51
N CYS A 40 3.66 3.25 -10.93
CA CYS A 40 3.06 2.16 -11.71
C CYS A 40 1.81 2.62 -12.48
N ILE A 41 0.99 3.49 -11.88
CA ILE A 41 -0.21 4.05 -12.53
C ILE A 41 0.16 5.03 -13.65
N ARG A 42 1.28 5.77 -13.55
CA ARG A 42 1.80 6.59 -14.67
C ARG A 42 2.25 5.73 -15.85
N ILE A 43 2.88 4.59 -15.58
CA ILE A 43 3.23 3.62 -16.61
C ILE A 43 1.95 3.08 -17.26
N LEU A 44 0.94 2.73 -16.46
CA LEU A 44 -0.34 2.21 -16.96
C LEU A 44 -1.06 3.23 -17.84
N GLU A 45 -1.14 4.49 -17.40
CA GLU A 45 -1.68 5.60 -18.19
C GLU A 45 -0.96 5.69 -19.53
N THR A 46 0.36 5.52 -19.54
CA THR A 46 1.14 5.60 -20.76
C THR A 46 0.80 4.49 -21.75
N GLU A 47 0.72 3.25 -21.25
CA GLU A 47 0.39 2.08 -22.06
C GLU A 47 -1.04 2.16 -22.61
N ILE A 48 -2.01 2.58 -21.79
CA ILE A 48 -3.43 2.61 -22.18
C ILE A 48 -3.74 3.83 -23.03
N VAL A 49 -3.42 5.03 -22.52
CA VAL A 49 -3.83 6.29 -23.16
C VAL A 49 -2.95 6.58 -24.36
N TYR A 50 -1.63 6.45 -24.28
CA TYR A 50 -0.74 6.87 -25.37
C TYR A 50 -0.46 5.76 -26.37
N SER A 51 -0.10 4.57 -25.87
CA SER A 51 0.30 3.42 -26.71
C SER A 51 -0.87 2.58 -27.22
N ALA A 52 -2.09 2.78 -26.68
CA ALA A 52 -3.27 1.97 -27.00
C ALA A 52 -3.02 0.45 -26.86
N THR A 53 -2.16 0.09 -25.90
CA THR A 53 -1.76 -1.29 -25.63
C THR A 53 -2.95 -2.07 -25.05
N PRO A 54 -3.25 -3.30 -25.52
CA PRO A 54 -4.28 -4.15 -24.93
C PRO A 54 -4.05 -4.37 -23.43
N LEU A 55 -5.12 -4.39 -22.62
CA LEU A 55 -5.02 -4.41 -21.15
C LEU A 55 -4.10 -5.49 -20.56
N PRO A 56 -4.16 -6.77 -20.99
CA PRO A 56 -3.27 -7.79 -20.45
C PRO A 56 -1.79 -7.46 -20.67
N GLU A 57 -1.46 -6.82 -21.79
CA GLU A 57 -0.09 -6.42 -22.14
C GLU A 57 0.30 -5.11 -21.43
N ALA A 58 -0.62 -4.15 -21.28
CA ALA A 58 -0.41 -2.94 -20.48
C ALA A 58 -0.06 -3.30 -19.03
N PHE A 59 -0.82 -4.20 -18.40
CA PHE A 59 -0.53 -4.69 -17.04
C PHE A 59 0.81 -5.43 -16.95
N ASN A 60 1.17 -6.20 -17.98
CA ASN A 60 2.47 -6.83 -18.07
C ASN A 60 3.61 -5.79 -18.14
N ASN A 61 3.43 -4.74 -18.94
CA ASN A 61 4.41 -3.67 -19.09
C ASN A 61 4.58 -2.88 -17.79
N VAL A 62 3.50 -2.62 -17.05
CA VAL A 62 3.58 -2.04 -15.70
C VAL A 62 4.35 -2.95 -14.76
N TYR A 63 4.07 -4.25 -14.77
CA TYR A 63 4.84 -5.21 -13.97
C TYR A 63 6.33 -5.15 -14.31
N LEU A 64 6.69 -5.18 -15.59
CA LEU A 64 8.08 -5.22 -16.06
C LEU A 64 8.83 -3.91 -15.79
N LYS A 65 8.21 -2.76 -16.06
CA LYS A 65 8.84 -1.42 -15.95
C LYS A 65 8.75 -0.84 -14.54
N GLY A 66 7.75 -1.24 -13.76
CA GLY A 66 7.51 -0.75 -12.40
C GLY A 66 8.36 -1.45 -11.34
N ASN A 67 8.45 -0.84 -10.17
CA ASN A 67 9.18 -1.41 -9.03
C ASN A 67 8.47 -2.68 -8.51
N LYS A 68 9.20 -3.79 -8.44
CA LYS A 68 8.66 -5.11 -8.06
C LYS A 68 8.03 -5.17 -6.67
N LYS A 69 8.36 -4.25 -5.76
CA LYS A 69 7.70 -4.14 -4.46
C LYS A 69 6.19 -3.89 -4.54
N VAL A 70 5.71 -3.30 -5.65
CA VAL A 70 4.29 -2.97 -5.86
C VAL A 70 3.79 -3.50 -7.21
N SER A 71 4.64 -3.52 -8.23
CA SER A 71 4.22 -3.81 -9.61
C SER A 71 3.73 -5.24 -9.81
N TYR A 72 4.04 -6.17 -8.89
CA TYR A 72 3.53 -7.55 -8.91
C TYR A 72 2.00 -7.61 -8.88
N VAL A 73 1.33 -6.65 -8.24
CA VAL A 73 -0.14 -6.56 -8.21
C VAL A 73 -0.72 -6.48 -9.62
N PHE A 74 -0.07 -5.79 -10.55
CA PHE A 74 -0.52 -5.70 -11.93
C PHE A 74 -0.33 -7.03 -12.70
N ASN A 75 0.68 -7.82 -12.34
CA ASN A 75 0.83 -9.17 -12.88
C ASN A 75 -0.28 -10.10 -12.36
N ASP A 76 -0.71 -9.93 -11.11
CA ASP A 76 -1.82 -10.70 -10.56
C ASP A 76 -3.14 -10.29 -11.23
N ILE A 77 -3.41 -8.99 -11.37
CA ILE A 77 -4.52 -8.46 -12.18
C ILE A 77 -4.53 -9.10 -13.58
N LYS A 78 -3.39 -9.09 -14.29
CA LYS A 78 -3.26 -9.71 -15.60
C LYS A 78 -3.66 -11.19 -15.58
N LYS A 79 -3.14 -11.97 -14.63
CA LYS A 79 -3.44 -13.41 -14.52
C LYS A 79 -4.93 -13.65 -14.30
N TYR A 80 -5.54 -12.91 -13.38
CA TYR A 80 -6.98 -13.00 -13.11
C TYR A 80 -7.81 -12.65 -14.34
N LEU A 81 -7.44 -11.59 -15.07
CA LEU A 81 -8.11 -11.18 -16.30
C LEU A 81 -8.04 -12.25 -17.39
N ILE A 82 -6.90 -12.93 -17.56
CA ILE A 82 -6.73 -13.98 -18.58
C ILE A 82 -7.50 -15.25 -18.21
N GLN A 83 -7.53 -15.60 -16.93
CA GLN A 83 -8.15 -16.84 -16.44
C GLN A 83 -9.69 -16.74 -16.39
N ASN A 84 -10.24 -15.55 -16.18
CA ASN A 84 -11.67 -15.35 -15.97
C ASN A 84 -12.27 -14.51 -17.10
N LYS A 85 -12.73 -15.19 -18.16
CA LYS A 85 -13.27 -14.52 -19.36
C LYS A 85 -14.57 -13.74 -19.12
N ASP A 86 -15.34 -14.13 -18.09
CA ASP A 86 -16.61 -13.48 -17.75
C ASP A 86 -16.45 -12.35 -16.71
N ALA A 87 -15.25 -12.17 -16.15
CA ALA A 87 -15.00 -11.14 -15.15
C ALA A 87 -14.86 -9.77 -15.81
N THR A 88 -15.46 -8.75 -15.19
CA THR A 88 -15.23 -7.36 -15.59
C THR A 88 -13.84 -6.91 -15.16
N VAL A 89 -13.32 -5.86 -15.79
CA VAL A 89 -12.05 -5.23 -15.37
C VAL A 89 -12.14 -4.80 -13.90
N PHE A 90 -13.31 -4.35 -13.44
CA PHE A 90 -13.53 -3.99 -12.05
C PHE A 90 -13.37 -5.19 -11.10
N ASP A 91 -13.95 -6.34 -11.42
CA ASP A 91 -13.84 -7.56 -10.60
C ASP A 91 -12.38 -8.00 -10.40
N VAL A 92 -11.59 -7.86 -11.46
CA VAL A 92 -10.15 -8.15 -11.42
C VAL A 92 -9.42 -7.20 -10.46
N PHE A 93 -9.74 -5.91 -10.45
CA PHE A 93 -9.17 -4.97 -9.48
C PHE A 93 -9.63 -5.26 -8.04
N VAL A 94 -10.89 -5.69 -7.86
CA VAL A 94 -11.39 -6.12 -6.55
C VAL A 94 -10.62 -7.34 -6.04
N SER A 95 -10.23 -8.26 -6.91
CA SER A 95 -9.48 -9.47 -6.53
C SER A 95 -8.14 -9.18 -5.81
N VAL A 96 -7.51 -8.03 -6.10
CA VAL A 96 -6.23 -7.63 -5.48
C VAL A 96 -6.39 -6.67 -4.28
N SER A 97 -7.62 -6.27 -3.94
CA SER A 97 -7.90 -5.33 -2.83
C SER A 97 -7.30 -5.78 -1.50
N LYS A 98 -7.35 -7.08 -1.22
CA LYS A 98 -6.76 -7.67 0.00
C LYS A 98 -5.24 -7.54 0.01
N THR A 99 -4.58 -7.86 -1.10
CA THR A 99 -3.12 -7.71 -1.27
C THR A 99 -2.69 -6.25 -1.08
N LEU A 100 -3.45 -5.31 -1.63
CA LEU A 100 -3.20 -3.88 -1.47
C LEU A 100 -3.27 -3.45 0.01
N SER A 101 -4.18 -4.02 0.79
CA SER A 101 -4.28 -3.73 2.23
C SER A 101 -3.18 -4.42 3.04
N ASP A 102 -3.10 -5.75 2.94
CA ASP A 102 -2.30 -6.58 3.85
C ASP A 102 -0.78 -6.47 3.56
N GLU A 103 -0.40 -6.43 2.28
CA GLU A 103 1.02 -6.43 1.90
C GLU A 103 1.55 -5.01 1.68
N LEU A 104 0.74 -4.17 1.02
CA LEU A 104 1.14 -2.78 0.72
C LEU A 104 0.76 -1.77 1.80
N HIS A 105 0.08 -2.20 2.87
CA HIS A 105 -0.31 -1.36 4.01
C HIS A 105 -1.16 -0.15 3.57
N LEU A 106 -1.92 -0.29 2.49
CA LEU A 106 -2.79 0.76 1.99
C LEU A 106 -4.07 0.83 2.84
N LYS A 107 -4.56 2.05 3.05
CA LYS A 107 -5.84 2.29 3.70
C LYS A 107 -6.99 2.09 2.70
N LYS A 108 -8.21 2.03 3.23
CA LYS A 108 -9.42 1.85 2.40
C LYS A 108 -9.58 2.96 1.37
N GLU A 109 -9.25 4.19 1.73
CA GLU A 109 -9.31 5.36 0.84
C GLU A 109 -8.33 5.22 -0.33
N ASP A 110 -7.12 4.72 -0.08
CA ASP A 110 -6.12 4.44 -1.11
C ASP A 110 -6.63 3.35 -2.08
N ILE A 111 -7.21 2.29 -1.52
CA ILE A 111 -7.74 1.15 -2.28
C ILE A 111 -8.91 1.57 -3.17
N GLU A 112 -9.84 2.39 -2.66
CA GLU A 112 -10.97 2.89 -3.46
C GLU A 112 -10.53 3.71 -4.69
N ILE A 113 -9.44 4.49 -4.56
CA ILE A 113 -8.86 5.20 -5.71
C ILE A 113 -8.36 4.20 -6.75
N ILE A 114 -7.72 3.11 -6.33
CA ILE A 114 -7.24 2.06 -7.23
C ILE A 114 -8.40 1.30 -7.87
N LEU A 115 -9.44 0.95 -7.11
CA LEU A 115 -10.65 0.31 -7.62
C LEU A 115 -11.38 1.20 -8.64
N SER A 116 -11.30 2.53 -8.49
CA SER A 116 -11.86 3.46 -9.46
C SER A 116 -11.21 3.36 -10.85
N LEU A 117 -9.93 2.96 -10.95
CA LEU A 117 -9.29 2.66 -12.25
C LEU A 117 -10.02 1.54 -12.97
N GLY A 118 -10.35 0.46 -12.27
CA GLY A 118 -11.04 -0.70 -12.85
C GLY A 118 -12.44 -0.36 -13.40
N ARG A 119 -13.07 0.71 -12.91
CA ARG A 119 -14.37 1.21 -13.42
C ARG A 119 -14.22 2.04 -14.71
N VAL A 120 -13.11 2.76 -14.84
CA VAL A 120 -12.85 3.69 -15.95
C VAL A 120 -12.25 2.97 -17.16
N ILE A 121 -11.31 2.07 -16.91
CA ILE A 121 -10.52 1.42 -17.95
C ILE A 121 -11.42 0.51 -18.81
N GLY A 122 -11.44 0.75 -20.12
CA GLY A 122 -12.17 -0.04 -21.12
C GLY A 122 -13.59 0.46 -21.44
N ASN A 123 -14.12 1.45 -20.71
CA ASN A 123 -15.51 1.91 -20.83
C ASN A 123 -15.66 3.36 -21.32
N SER A 124 -14.57 4.03 -21.70
CA SER A 124 -14.58 5.46 -22.05
C SER A 124 -13.60 5.79 -23.18
N ASP A 125 -13.85 6.91 -23.85
CA ASP A 125 -12.97 7.43 -24.91
C ASP A 125 -11.64 7.94 -24.35
N ARG A 126 -10.61 7.96 -25.19
CA ARG A 126 -9.22 8.31 -24.83
C ARG A 126 -9.10 9.64 -24.07
N LEU A 127 -9.83 10.67 -24.47
CA LEU A 127 -9.81 11.99 -23.79
C LEU A 127 -10.37 11.92 -22.37
N ASP A 128 -11.43 11.13 -22.16
CA ASP A 128 -12.03 10.97 -20.84
C ASP A 128 -11.18 10.06 -19.96
N GLN A 129 -10.59 9.00 -20.52
CA GLN A 129 -9.58 8.19 -19.80
C GLN A 129 -8.43 9.06 -19.28
N GLN A 130 -7.90 9.97 -20.10
CA GLN A 130 -6.83 10.89 -19.69
C GLN A 130 -7.27 11.80 -18.53
N LYS A 131 -8.49 12.34 -18.55
CA LYS A 131 -9.03 13.15 -17.45
C LYS A 131 -9.16 12.32 -16.16
N HIS A 132 -9.62 11.08 -16.27
CA HIS A 132 -9.73 10.17 -15.14
C HIS A 132 -8.37 9.81 -14.54
N PHE A 133 -7.37 9.47 -15.37
CA PHE A 133 -6.01 9.23 -14.88
C PHE A 133 -5.45 10.46 -14.17
N LYS A 134 -5.66 11.67 -14.71
CA LYS A 134 -5.27 12.91 -14.03
C LYS A 134 -5.93 13.06 -12.66
N MET A 135 -7.23 12.78 -12.55
CA MET A 135 -7.95 12.81 -11.28
C MET A 135 -7.36 11.80 -10.27
N ILE A 136 -7.09 10.58 -10.72
CA ILE A 136 -6.52 9.50 -9.89
C ILE A 136 -5.11 9.88 -9.41
N HIS A 137 -4.28 10.46 -10.27
CA HIS A 137 -2.96 10.96 -9.86
C HIS A 137 -3.05 12.03 -8.79
N THR A 138 -3.98 12.97 -8.91
CA THR A 138 -4.21 14.01 -7.89
C THR A 138 -4.70 13.40 -6.58
N GLN A 139 -5.61 12.42 -6.63
CA GLN A 139 -6.10 11.74 -5.44
C GLN A 139 -4.97 10.96 -4.73
N LEU A 140 -4.13 10.24 -5.48
CA LEU A 140 -2.98 9.53 -4.91
C LEU A 140 -1.93 10.48 -4.35
N GLU A 141 -1.68 11.62 -5.00
CA GLU A 141 -0.77 12.63 -4.46
C GLU A 141 -1.26 13.18 -3.12
N ASN A 142 -2.57 13.40 -2.98
CA ASN A 142 -3.17 13.80 -1.72
C ASN A 142 -3.06 12.70 -0.66
N GLN A 143 -3.24 11.43 -1.02
CA GLN A 143 -3.02 10.31 -0.10
C GLN A 143 -1.55 10.16 0.31
N CYS A 144 -0.61 10.39 -0.60
CA CYS A 144 0.82 10.44 -0.28
C CYS A 144 1.12 11.53 0.76
N LYS A 145 0.58 12.73 0.57
CA LYS A 145 0.74 13.85 1.52
C LYS A 145 0.15 13.51 2.89
N GLU A 146 -1.06 12.96 2.93
CA GLU A 146 -1.68 12.50 4.19
C GLU A 146 -0.84 11.40 4.85
N ALA A 147 -0.34 10.44 4.08
CA ALA A 147 0.50 9.36 4.59
C ALA A 147 1.82 9.90 5.18
N GLU A 148 2.44 10.90 4.55
CA GLU A 148 3.66 11.55 5.06
C GLU A 148 3.40 12.30 6.37
N GLU A 149 2.30 13.04 6.48
CA GLU A 149 1.89 13.71 7.72
C GLU A 149 1.60 12.69 8.83
N SER A 150 0.84 11.65 8.51
CA SER A 150 0.57 10.53 9.41
C SER A 150 1.84 9.83 9.86
N LYS A 151 2.81 9.61 8.98
CA LYS A 151 4.12 9.05 9.31
C LYS A 151 4.87 9.95 10.30
N LYS A 152 4.98 11.25 10.01
CA LYS A 152 5.68 12.22 10.88
C LYS A 152 5.10 12.22 12.30
N LYS A 153 3.77 12.17 12.41
CA LYS A 153 3.06 12.18 13.70
C LYS A 153 3.18 10.84 14.43
N ASN A 154 2.90 9.74 13.73
CA ASN A 154 2.64 8.45 14.38
C ASN A 154 3.90 7.60 14.53
N GLU A 155 4.87 7.69 13.63
CA GLU A 155 6.07 6.82 13.68
C GLU A 155 6.84 7.00 15.00
N LYS A 156 7.07 8.25 15.41
CA LYS A 156 7.75 8.56 16.68
C LYS A 156 6.88 8.20 17.87
N LEU A 157 5.57 8.42 17.77
CA LEU A 157 4.60 8.14 18.82
C LEU A 157 4.54 6.64 19.14
N TYR A 158 4.40 5.76 18.15
CA TYR A 158 4.36 4.31 18.37
C TYR A 158 5.68 3.75 18.92
N LYS A 159 6.83 4.27 18.44
CA LYS A 159 8.14 3.92 19.01
C LYS A 159 8.22 4.27 20.51
N ASN A 160 7.77 5.46 20.88
CA ASN A 160 7.75 5.90 22.27
C ASN A 160 6.76 5.09 23.13
N LEU A 161 5.56 4.81 22.61
CA LEU A 161 4.56 4.00 23.31
C LEU A 161 5.05 2.57 23.57
N GLY A 162 5.84 1.98 22.67
CA GLY A 162 6.47 0.68 22.90
C GLY A 162 7.39 0.67 24.11
N VAL A 163 8.24 1.70 24.25
CA VAL A 163 9.13 1.83 25.42
C VAL A 163 8.32 2.10 26.70
N MET A 164 7.37 3.04 26.66
CA MET A 164 6.57 3.42 27.83
C MET A 164 5.69 2.27 28.33
N SER A 165 5.09 1.49 27.43
CA SER A 165 4.30 0.31 27.81
C SER A 165 5.17 -0.77 28.44
N GLY A 166 6.37 -1.03 27.89
CA GLY A 166 7.32 -1.97 28.48
C GLY A 166 7.73 -1.58 29.90
N LEU A 167 8.01 -0.29 30.13
CA LEU A 167 8.30 0.25 31.47
C LEU A 167 7.10 0.11 32.41
N ALA A 168 5.89 0.47 31.96
CA ALA A 168 4.69 0.37 32.77
C ALA A 168 4.38 -1.07 33.20
N ILE A 169 4.45 -2.04 32.27
CA ILE A 169 4.25 -3.46 32.57
C ILE A 169 5.30 -3.94 33.57
N THR A 170 6.56 -3.53 33.39
CA THR A 170 7.65 -3.89 34.29
C THR A 170 7.42 -3.40 35.72
N ILE A 171 6.94 -2.16 35.89
CA ILE A 171 6.63 -1.56 37.19
C ILE A 171 5.45 -2.27 37.88
N ILE A 172 4.43 -2.67 37.11
CA ILE A 172 3.26 -3.36 37.67
C ILE A 172 3.62 -4.78 38.13
N LEU A 173 4.55 -5.46 37.44
CA LEU A 173 4.86 -6.86 37.70
C LEU A 173 5.87 -7.09 38.84
N PHE A 174 6.71 -6.10 39.18
CA PHE A 174 7.92 -6.32 40.01
C PHE A 174 8.11 -5.38 41.18
#